data_AF-A0AA39G3W8-F1
#
_entry.id   AF-A0AA39G3W8-F1
#
_cell.length_a   1.000
_cell.length_b   1.000
_cell.length_c   1.000
_cell.angle_alpha   90.00
_cell.angle_beta   90.00
_cell.angle_gamma   90.00
#
_symmetry.space_group_name_H-M   'P 1'
#
loop_
_entity.id
_entity.type
_entity.pdbx_description
1 polymer ?
#
loop_
_entity_poly.entity_id
_entity_poly.type
_entity_poly.pdbx_seq_one_letter_code
_entity_poly.pdbx_strand_id
1 'polypeptide(L)'
;MNNLMLYDQKDFDEAVKVISWNKWLLSTLGLWPQSPNNFLFSINFGYFACHMALEYLDLFLFIDNLEHVIENLTENTAFTQVIMRIAMLKNYHRQLGVVINEALKDYDIKKYRNRTSDKQSIQN
;
A
#
# COMPACT_ATOMS: atom_id res chain seq x y z
N MET A 1 -32.33 4.58 -13.20
CA MET A 1 -31.27 5.60 -12.96
C MET A 1 -30.78 5.58 -11.51
N ASN A 2 -31.65 5.61 -10.49
CA ASN A 2 -31.25 5.71 -9.06
C ASN A 2 -30.42 4.52 -8.52
N ASN A 3 -30.66 3.29 -9.00
CA ASN A 3 -29.90 2.11 -8.54
C ASN A 3 -28.44 2.11 -9.00
N LEU A 4 -28.13 2.77 -10.12
CA LEU A 4 -26.77 2.81 -10.70
C LEU A 4 -25.86 3.77 -9.91
N MET A 5 -26.42 4.89 -9.43
CA MET A 5 -25.71 5.86 -8.59
C MET A 5 -25.45 5.34 -7.17
N LEU A 6 -26.36 4.52 -6.64
CA LEU A 6 -26.21 3.89 -5.32
C LEU A 6 -25.14 2.79 -5.30
N TYR A 7 -24.99 2.07 -6.41
CA TYR A 7 -23.94 1.06 -6.58
C TYR A 7 -22.55 1.73 -6.64
N ASP A 8 -22.41 2.76 -7.48
CA ASP A 8 -21.18 3.54 -7.62
C ASP A 8 -20.72 4.16 -6.29
N GLN A 9 -21.64 4.63 -5.45
CA GLN A 9 -21.30 5.22 -4.16
C GLN A 9 -20.81 4.19 -3.12
N LYS A 10 -21.37 2.96 -3.12
CA LYS A 10 -20.95 1.89 -2.20
C LYS A 10 -19.55 1.37 -2.54
N ASP A 11 -19.28 1.14 -3.82
CA ASP A 11 -17.97 0.69 -4.29
C ASP A 11 -16.89 1.73 -3.97
N PHE A 12 -17.23 3.01 -4.06
CA PHE A 12 -16.31 4.09 -3.72
C PHE A 12 -16.02 4.19 -2.22
N ASP A 13 -17.04 4.03 -1.36
CA ASP A 13 -16.85 4.01 0.09
C ASP A 13 -15.98 2.83 0.53
N GLU A 14 -16.12 1.66 -0.11
CA GLU A 14 -15.25 0.51 0.11
C GLU A 14 -13.80 0.79 -0.34
N ALA A 15 -13.62 1.40 -1.52
CA ALA A 15 -12.31 1.80 -2.01
C ALA A 15 -11.61 2.80 -1.06
N VAL A 16 -12.33 3.78 -0.52
CA VAL A 16 -11.80 4.74 0.47
C VAL A 16 -11.37 4.01 1.74
N LYS A 17 -12.14 3.02 2.20
CA LYS A 17 -11.76 2.20 3.35
C LYS A 17 -10.46 1.43 3.07
N VAL A 18 -10.34 0.76 1.93
CA VAL A 18 -9.11 0.04 1.55
C VAL A 18 -7.91 0.99 1.45
N ILE A 19 -8.09 2.16 0.84
CA ILE A 19 -7.05 3.20 0.75
C ILE A 19 -6.62 3.67 2.15
N SER A 20 -7.55 3.77 3.12
CA SER A 20 -7.22 4.18 4.48
C SER A 20 -6.37 3.13 5.23
N TRP A 21 -6.67 1.85 5.06
CA TRP A 21 -5.86 0.75 5.60
C TRP A 21 -4.48 0.71 4.95
N ASN A 22 -4.42 0.84 3.63
CA ASN A 22 -3.16 0.94 2.91
C ASN A 22 -2.35 2.17 3.35
N LYS A 23 -3.01 3.31 3.60
CA LYS A 23 -2.36 4.50 4.14
C LYS A 23 -1.73 4.24 5.48
N TRP A 24 -2.45 3.60 6.39
CA TRP A 24 -1.92 3.25 7.71
C TRP A 24 -0.68 2.36 7.60
N LEU A 25 -0.77 1.26 6.85
CA LEU A 25 0.34 0.31 6.66
C LEU A 25 1.55 0.92 5.95
N LEU A 26 1.33 1.73 4.91
CA LEU A 26 2.42 2.38 4.20
C LEU A 26 3.04 3.53 5.00
N SER A 27 2.27 4.18 5.88
CA SER A 27 2.79 5.22 6.76
C SER A 27 3.67 4.64 7.86
N THR A 28 3.33 3.48 8.43
CA THR A 28 4.17 2.81 9.43
C THR A 28 5.51 2.34 8.83
N LEU A 29 5.50 1.90 7.58
CA LEU A 29 6.70 1.57 6.81
C LEU A 29 7.49 2.81 6.30
N GLY A 30 6.96 4.02 6.50
CA GLY A 30 7.58 5.27 6.02
C GLY A 30 7.50 5.48 4.50
N LEU A 31 6.66 4.71 3.81
CA LEU A 31 6.47 4.66 2.36
C LEU A 31 5.33 5.54 1.83
N TRP A 32 4.48 6.08 2.71
CA TRP A 32 3.32 6.84 2.28
C TRP A 32 3.72 8.08 1.46
N PRO A 33 3.19 8.26 0.24
CA PRO A 33 3.69 9.25 -0.70
C PRO A 33 3.49 10.70 -0.29
N GLN A 34 2.48 11.01 0.54
CA GLN A 34 2.22 12.38 1.03
C GLN A 34 2.96 12.72 2.33
N SER A 35 3.52 11.72 3.02
CA SER A 35 4.27 11.91 4.26
C SER A 35 5.48 10.97 4.28
N PRO A 36 6.44 11.14 3.34
CA PRO A 36 7.60 10.29 3.29
C PRO A 36 8.42 10.47 4.57
N ASN A 37 8.62 9.40 5.33
CA ASN A 37 9.46 9.42 6.52
C ASN A 37 10.72 8.59 6.25
N ASN A 38 11.76 9.27 5.77
CA ASN A 38 13.03 8.65 5.42
C ASN A 38 13.70 7.95 6.61
N PHE A 39 13.48 8.42 7.84
CA PHE A 39 14.04 7.81 9.04
C PHE A 39 13.37 6.47 9.36
N LEU A 40 12.03 6.44 9.41
CA LEU A 40 11.27 5.19 9.58
C LEU A 40 11.55 4.20 8.46
N PHE A 41 11.61 4.67 7.22
CA PHE A 41 11.98 3.82 6.09
C PHE A 41 13.38 3.23 6.26
N SER A 42 14.37 4.04 6.65
CA SER A 42 15.75 3.56 6.79
C SER A 42 15.90 2.53 7.91
N ILE A 43 15.18 2.68 9.02
CA ILE A 43 15.16 1.70 10.11
C ILE A 43 14.53 0.39 9.63
N ASN A 44 13.34 0.45 9.03
CA ASN A 44 12.64 -0.74 8.54
C ASN A 44 13.46 -1.44 7.45
N PHE A 45 13.96 -0.69 6.48
CA PHE A 45 14.77 -1.23 5.39
C PHE A 45 16.08 -1.82 5.90
N GLY A 46 16.76 -1.16 6.84
CA GLY A 46 17.96 -1.70 7.48
C GLY A 46 17.69 -3.00 8.22
N TYR A 47 16.59 -3.08 8.97
CA TYR A 47 16.17 -4.30 9.65
C TYR A 47 15.94 -5.46 8.66
N PHE A 48 15.17 -5.23 7.59
CA PHE A 48 14.92 -6.25 6.56
C PHE A 48 16.19 -6.65 5.82
N ALA A 49 17.08 -5.70 5.50
CA ALA A 49 18.34 -5.99 4.84
C ALA A 49 19.28 -6.83 5.73
N CYS A 50 19.37 -6.52 7.02
CA CYS A 50 20.13 -7.33 7.98
C CYS A 50 19.54 -8.74 8.13
N HIS A 51 18.22 -8.87 8.22
CA HIS A 51 17.54 -10.16 8.30
C HIS A 51 17.85 -11.03 7.07
N MET A 52 17.70 -10.45 5.88
CA MET A 52 18.01 -11.13 4.62
C MET A 52 19.48 -11.54 4.56
N ALA A 53 20.41 -10.69 5.00
CA ALA A 53 21.82 -11.03 5.04
C ALA A 53 22.12 -12.22 5.98
N LEU A 54 21.42 -12.33 7.11
CA LEU A 54 21.54 -13.46 8.02
C LEU A 54 21.01 -14.76 7.39
N GLU A 55 19.88 -14.70 6.67
CA GLU A 55 19.33 -15.87 5.96
C GLU A 55 20.26 -16.37 4.83
N TYR A 56 20.86 -15.44 4.07
CA TYR A 56 21.87 -15.81 3.07
C TYR A 56 23.15 -16.38 3.68
N LEU A 57 23.57 -15.88 4.86
CA LEU A 57 24.70 -16.43 5.59
C LEU A 57 24.41 -17.85 6.11
N ASP A 58 23.21 -18.08 6.64
CA ASP A 58 22.76 -19.41 7.06
C ASP A 58 22.76 -20.40 5.88
N LEU A 59 22.20 -19.97 4.74
CA LEU A 59 22.21 -20.75 3.50
C LEU A 59 23.63 -21.07 3.00
N PHE A 60 24.57 -20.12 3.14
CA PHE A 60 25.98 -20.34 2.79
C PHE A 60 26.67 -21.34 3.74
N LEU A 61 26.33 -21.33 5.03
CA LEU A 61 26.91 -22.22 6.03
C LEU A 61 26.40 -23.66 5.93
N PHE A 62 25.16 -23.87 5.47
CA PHE A 62 24.52 -25.19 5.36
C PHE A 62 24.41 -25.72 3.92
N ILE A 63 25.31 -25.26 3.03
CA ILE A 63 25.23 -25.56 1.59
C ILE A 63 25.36 -27.06 1.24
N ASP A 64 25.93 -27.86 2.14
CA ASP A 64 26.07 -29.32 1.98
C ASP A 64 24.74 -30.09 2.13
N ASN A 65 23.69 -29.48 2.70
CA ASN A 65 22.35 -30.08 2.75
C ASN A 65 21.42 -29.41 1.73
N LEU A 66 21.39 -30.00 0.54
CA LEU A 66 20.68 -29.48 -0.63
C LEU A 66 19.16 -29.30 -0.41
N GLU A 67 18.53 -30.15 0.42
CA GLU A 67 17.10 -30.03 0.78
C GLU A 67 16.86 -28.77 1.63
N HIS A 68 17.71 -28.55 2.63
CA HIS A 68 17.65 -27.37 3.49
C HIS A 68 17.96 -26.07 2.74
N VAL A 69 18.86 -26.13 1.76
CA VAL A 69 19.21 -25.01 0.88
C VAL A 69 18.02 -24.61 -0.01
N ILE A 70 17.29 -25.58 -0.58
CA ILE A 70 16.15 -25.30 -1.45
C ILE A 70 14.98 -24.69 -0.66
N GLU A 71 14.70 -25.17 0.55
CA GLU A 71 13.66 -24.61 1.42
C GLU A 71 14.00 -23.16 1.81
N ASN A 72 15.22 -22.92 2.31
CA ASN A 72 15.68 -21.59 2.71
C ASN A 72 15.71 -20.62 1.50
N LEU A 73 16.13 -21.07 0.31
CA LEU A 73 16.10 -20.25 -0.90
C LEU A 73 14.68 -19.90 -1.35
N THR A 74 13.74 -20.86 -1.25
CA THR A 74 12.34 -20.65 -1.65
C THR A 74 11.68 -19.63 -0.74
N GLU A 75 11.91 -19.74 0.57
CA GLU A 75 11.43 -18.78 1.56
C GLU A 75 12.05 -17.39 1.35
N ASN A 76 13.38 -17.31 1.16
CA ASN A 76 14.08 -16.06 0.86
C ASN A 76 13.63 -15.42 -0.45
N THR A 77 13.22 -16.22 -1.45
CA THR A 77 12.69 -15.71 -2.71
C THR A 77 11.36 -14.98 -2.49
N ALA A 78 10.47 -15.53 -1.64
CA ALA A 78 9.22 -14.88 -1.29
C ALA A 78 9.48 -13.55 -0.55
N PHE A 79 10.39 -13.54 0.43
CA PHE A 79 10.80 -12.31 1.13
C PHE A 79 11.43 -11.27 0.20
N THR A 80 12.29 -11.71 -0.72
CA THR A 80 12.90 -10.84 -1.74
C THR A 80 11.84 -10.21 -2.63
N GLN A 81 10.82 -10.95 -3.04
CA GLN A 81 9.71 -10.39 -3.83
C GLN A 81 8.92 -9.32 -3.07
N VAL A 82 8.69 -9.50 -1.77
CA VAL A 82 8.02 -8.51 -0.92
C VAL A 82 8.85 -7.23 -0.84
N ILE A 83 10.16 -7.34 -0.62
CA ILE A 83 11.09 -6.19 -0.56
C ILE A 83 11.18 -5.48 -1.91
N MET A 84 11.23 -6.22 -3.02
CA MET A 84 11.22 -5.64 -4.36
C MET A 84 9.94 -4.84 -4.63
N ARG A 85 8.77 -5.34 -4.21
CA ARG A 85 7.50 -4.60 -4.32
C ARG A 85 7.49 -3.34 -3.47
N ILE A 86 8.03 -3.39 -2.26
CA ILE A 86 8.20 -2.22 -1.38
C ILE A 86 9.14 -1.19 -2.02
N ALA A 87 10.24 -1.62 -2.63
CA ALA A 87 11.19 -0.75 -3.32
C ALA A 87 10.58 -0.10 -4.57
N MET A 88 9.83 -0.88 -5.36
CA MET A 88 9.06 -0.35 -6.48
C MET A 88 8.07 0.71 -6.01
N LEU A 89 7.31 0.44 -4.95
CA LEU A 89 6.35 1.39 -4.39
C LEU A 89 7.02 2.71 -3.98
N LYS A 90 8.23 2.65 -3.40
CA LYS A 90 9.02 3.84 -3.08
C LYS A 90 9.45 4.59 -4.34
N ASN A 91 9.90 3.90 -5.38
CA ASN A 91 10.29 4.53 -6.64
C ASN A 91 9.09 5.18 -7.36
N TYR A 92 7.90 4.58 -7.26
CA TYR A 92 6.66 5.10 -7.85
C TYR A 92 5.87 6.02 -6.90
N HIS A 93 6.41 6.41 -5.74
CA HIS A 93 5.65 7.16 -4.72
C HIS A 93 4.97 8.41 -5.29
N ARG A 94 5.66 9.11 -6.21
CA ARG A 94 5.15 10.36 -6.80
C ARG A 94 3.95 10.13 -7.71
N GLN A 95 3.98 9.08 -8.54
CA GLN A 95 2.88 8.75 -9.44
C GLN A 95 1.67 8.23 -8.67
N LEU A 96 1.91 7.36 -7.68
CA LEU A 96 0.86 6.83 -6.81
C LEU A 96 0.21 7.93 -5.97
N GLY A 97 0.99 8.90 -5.50
CA GLY A 97 0.47 10.05 -4.78
C GLY A 97 -0.48 10.90 -5.62
N VAL A 98 -0.20 11.07 -6.92
CA VAL A 98 -1.07 11.80 -7.85
C VAL A 98 -2.39 11.05 -8.05
N VAL A 99 -2.33 9.76 -8.38
CA VAL A 99 -3.53 8.94 -8.64
C VAL A 99 -4.43 8.86 -7.40
N ILE A 100 -3.84 8.63 -6.21
CA ILE A 100 -4.60 8.58 -4.95
C ILE A 100 -5.25 9.94 -4.65
N ASN A 101 -4.53 11.04 -4.89
CA ASN A 101 -5.05 12.37 -4.63
C ASN A 101 -6.20 12.75 -5.58
N GLU A 102 -6.10 12.39 -6.87
CA GLU A 102 -7.18 12.59 -7.85
C GLU A 102 -8.41 11.77 -7.48
N ALA A 103 -8.24 10.49 -7.13
CA ALA A 103 -9.34 9.63 -6.71
C ALA A 103 -10.06 10.16 -5.45
N LEU A 104 -9.29 10.65 -4.45
CA LEU A 104 -9.86 11.24 -3.23
C LEU A 104 -10.56 12.58 -3.49
N LYS A 105 -10.05 13.39 -4.43
CA LYS A 105 -10.69 14.66 -4.80
C LYS A 105 -12.05 14.44 -5.48
N ASP A 106 -12.14 13.45 -6.37
CA ASP A 106 -13.39 13.07 -7.03
C ASP A 106 -14.45 12.56 -6.04
N TYR A 107 -14.02 11.84 -5.00
CA TYR A 107 -14.89 11.43 -3.90
C TYR A 107 -15.52 12.61 -3.17
N ASP A 108 -14.69 13.57 -2.74
CA ASP A 108 -15.17 14.75 -2.01
C ASP A 108 -16.15 15.57 -2.86
N ILE A 109 -15.86 15.74 -4.15
CA ILE A 109 -16.75 16.46 -5.09
C ILE A 109 -18.11 15.76 -5.22
N LYS A 110 -18.14 14.42 -5.40
CA LYS A 110 -19.40 13.65 -5.45
C LYS A 110 -20.20 13.79 -4.17
N LYS A 111 -19.55 13.70 -3.01
CA LYS A 111 -20.17 13.83 -1.68
C LYS A 111 -20.77 15.23 -1.46
N TYR A 112 -20.06 16.29 -1.85
CA TYR A 112 -20.57 17.66 -1.76
C TYR A 112 -21.79 17.87 -2.67
N ARG A 113 -21.73 17.42 -3.92
CA ARG A 113 -22.84 17.57 -4.88
C ARG A 113 -24.12 16.88 -4.40
N ASN A 114 -24.01 15.67 -3.83
CA ASN A 114 -25.15 14.95 -3.29
C ASN A 114 -25.79 15.70 -2.10
N ARG A 115 -25.00 16.31 -1.21
CA ARG A 115 -25.54 17.12 -0.10
C ARG A 115 -26.28 18.37 -0.54
N THR A 116 -25.85 19.04 -1.61
CA THR A 116 -26.52 20.25 -2.12
C THR A 116 -27.85 19.94 -2.79
N SER A 117 -27.94 18.84 -3.55
CA SER A 117 -29.18 18.39 -4.19
C SER A 117 -30.22 17.98 -3.17
N ASP A 118 -29.80 17.29 -2.09
CA ASP A 118 -30.68 16.85 -1.01
C ASP A 118 -31.26 18.03 -0.20
N LYS A 119 -30.49 19.11 -0.05
CA LYS A 119 -30.95 20.36 0.58
C LYS A 119 -31.98 21.11 -0.27
N GLN A 120 -31.89 21.05 -1.60
CA GLN A 120 -32.85 21.70 -2.51
C GLN A 120 -34.17 20.93 -2.63
N SER A 121 -34.18 19.61 -2.44
CA SER A 121 -35.41 18.81 -2.41
C SER A 121 -36.20 18.89 -1.10
N ILE A 122 -35.60 19.39 -0.02
CA ILE A 122 -36.28 19.60 1.27
C ILE A 122 -36.92 21.01 1.33
N GLN A 123 -36.55 21.90 0.40
CA GLN A 123 -36.97 23.30 0.36
C GLN A 123 -38.05 23.62 -0.68
N ASN A 124 -38.48 22.62 -1.46
CA ASN A 124 -39.61 22.65 -2.40
C ASN A 124 -40.67 21.63 -1.99
#